data_AF-A0A1Z4ETQ6-F1
#
_entry.id   AF-A0A1Z4ETQ6-F1
#
_cell.length_a   1.000
_cell.length_b   1.000
_cell.length_c   1.000
_cell.angle_alpha   90.00
_cell.angle_beta   90.00
_cell.angle_gamma   90.00
#
_symmetry.space_group_name_H-M   'P 1'
#
loop_
_entity.id
_entity.type
_entity.pdbx_description
1 polymer ?
#
loop_
_entity_poly.entity_id
_entity_poly.type
_entity_poly.pdbx_seq_one_letter_code
_entity_poly.pdbx_strand_id
1 'polypeptide(L)'
;MMTQLLAPDLPSPGTCMPWCTDGDGHPHYLLRGDQSCWGPAHKVVFSLDDHAPASSVVPVPSDATGITVYAYRGYYELPKVKLNVFHDPGDDPCGIDHDFLLTPQEAVDLAFHLIGAAELIGGFK
;
A
#
# COMPACT_ATOMS: atom_id res chain seq x y z
N MET A 1 29.22 7.22 15.90
CA MET A 1 28.02 8.03 16.25
C MET A 1 26.83 7.34 15.63
N MET A 2 26.00 6.66 16.44
CA MET A 2 24.71 6.14 15.98
C MET A 2 23.70 7.28 16.10
N THR A 3 23.20 7.77 14.96
CA THR A 3 22.07 8.69 14.93
C THR A 3 20.84 7.88 15.31
N GLN A 4 20.36 8.01 16.55
CA GLN A 4 19.00 7.61 16.88
C GLN A 4 18.07 8.46 16.01
N LEU A 5 17.45 7.85 14.99
CA LEU A 5 16.25 8.42 14.40
C LEU A 5 15.20 8.45 15.52
N LEU A 6 15.01 9.62 16.12
CA LEU A 6 13.84 9.90 16.94
C LEU A 6 12.62 9.58 16.07
N ALA A 7 11.71 8.74 16.59
CA ALA A 7 10.43 8.54 15.95
C ALA A 7 9.81 9.94 15.73
N PRO A 8 9.30 10.25 14.52
CA PRO A 8 8.66 11.54 14.29
C PRO A 8 7.55 11.73 15.32
N ASP A 9 7.37 12.96 15.82
CA ASP A 9 6.26 13.30 16.73
C ASP A 9 4.94 12.88 16.08
N LEU A 10 4.39 11.77 16.55
CA LEU A 10 3.17 11.23 15.97
C LEU A 10 1.99 12.11 16.38
N PRO A 11 1.10 12.45 15.43
CA PRO A 11 -0.14 13.14 15.75
C PRO A 11 -0.92 12.41 16.84
N SER A 12 -1.55 13.21 17.70
CA SER A 12 -2.41 12.72 18.77
C SER A 12 -3.56 11.88 18.19
N PRO A 13 -4.12 10.96 18.99
CA PRO A 13 -5.30 10.19 18.61
C PRO A 13 -6.45 11.08 18.14
N GLY A 14 -7.05 10.73 17.00
CA GLY A 14 -8.08 11.56 16.33
C GLY A 14 -7.53 12.67 15.44
N THR A 15 -6.21 12.84 15.36
CA THR A 15 -5.55 13.71 14.37
C THR A 15 -5.00 12.88 13.22
N CYS A 16 -5.37 13.24 11.99
CA CYS A 16 -4.84 12.59 10.80
C CYS A 16 -3.33 12.83 10.63
N MET A 17 -2.67 11.86 9.98
CA MET A 17 -1.33 12.07 9.44
C MET A 17 -1.38 13.09 8.28
N PRO A 18 -0.31 13.87 8.02
CA PRO A 18 -0.31 14.87 6.95
C PRO A 18 -0.56 14.31 5.54
N TRP A 19 -0.30 13.02 5.34
CA TRP A 19 -0.52 12.31 4.08
C TRP A 19 -1.88 11.60 4.01
N CYS A 20 -2.72 11.69 5.05
CA CYS A 20 -4.04 11.08 5.04
C CYS A 20 -4.94 11.74 3.99
N THR A 21 -5.58 10.92 3.15
CA THR A 21 -6.46 11.39 2.08
C THR A 21 -7.73 12.04 2.63
N ASP A 22 -8.30 11.51 3.72
CA ASP A 22 -9.54 12.06 4.31
C ASP A 22 -9.28 13.36 5.07
N GLY A 23 -8.20 13.41 5.85
CA GLY A 23 -7.74 14.61 6.57
C GLY A 23 -8.69 15.17 7.64
N ASP A 24 -9.80 14.49 7.96
CA ASP A 24 -10.88 14.99 8.82
C ASP A 24 -10.85 14.45 10.26
N GLY A 25 -9.89 13.58 10.58
CA GLY A 25 -9.79 12.90 11.87
C GLY A 25 -10.69 11.65 12.00
N HIS A 26 -11.34 11.24 10.91
CA HIS A 26 -12.22 10.07 10.81
C HIS A 26 -13.42 10.06 11.79
N PRO A 27 -14.11 11.20 12.06
CA PRO A 27 -15.18 11.28 13.07
C PRO A 27 -16.43 10.49 12.69
N HIS A 28 -16.59 10.14 11.41
CA HIS A 28 -17.73 9.41 10.88
C HIS A 28 -17.63 7.90 11.07
N TYR A 29 -16.45 7.39 11.41
CA TYR A 29 -16.23 5.97 11.65
C TYR A 29 -16.59 5.62 13.10
N LEU A 30 -17.58 4.73 13.26
CA LEU A 30 -18.10 4.33 14.57
C LEU A 30 -17.11 3.47 15.36
N LEU A 31 -16.37 2.59 14.69
CA LEU A 31 -15.40 1.71 15.32
C LEU A 31 -14.02 2.35 15.29
N ARG A 32 -13.32 2.30 16.43
CA ARG A 32 -11.95 2.83 16.53
C ARG A 32 -11.01 2.19 15.51
N GLY A 33 -11.18 0.90 15.19
CA GLY A 33 -10.36 0.21 14.19
C GLY A 33 -10.47 0.82 12.78
N ASP A 34 -11.62 1.41 12.45
CA ASP A 34 -11.87 2.00 11.14
C ASP A 34 -11.39 3.46 11.05
N GLN A 35 -11.04 4.07 12.19
CA GLN A 35 -10.46 5.42 12.28
C GLN A 35 -8.96 5.41 11.92
N SER A 36 -8.67 4.93 10.71
CA SER A 36 -7.32 4.71 10.19
C SER A 36 -6.99 5.72 9.10
N CYS A 37 -5.76 6.23 9.08
CA CYS A 37 -5.30 7.07 8.00
C CYS A 37 -4.87 6.24 6.78
N TRP A 38 -5.33 6.63 5.61
CA TRP A 38 -4.99 6.04 4.32
C TRP A 38 -4.39 7.10 3.41
N GLY A 39 -3.17 6.88 2.94
CA GLY A 39 -2.54 7.72 1.93
C GLY A 39 -3.06 7.42 0.53
N PRO A 40 -2.61 8.18 -0.49
CA PRO A 40 -2.91 7.90 -1.88
C PRO A 40 -2.51 6.48 -2.27
N ALA A 41 -3.37 5.80 -3.05
CA ALA A 41 -3.13 4.45 -3.54
C ALA A 41 -2.29 4.47 -4.83
N HIS A 42 -1.28 3.60 -4.90
CA HIS A 42 -0.48 3.36 -6.09
C HIS A 42 -0.58 1.88 -6.47
N LYS A 43 -1.12 1.59 -7.66
CA LYS A 43 -1.41 0.22 -8.10
C LYS A 43 -0.52 -0.20 -9.26
N VAL A 44 0.08 -1.38 -9.16
CA VAL A 44 0.78 -2.07 -10.25
C VAL A 44 -0.06 -3.27 -10.65
N VAL A 45 -0.59 -3.24 -11.87
CA VAL A 45 -1.40 -4.34 -12.43
C VAL A 45 -0.49 -5.46 -12.93
N PHE A 46 -0.87 -6.70 -12.69
CA PHE A 46 -0.21 -7.86 -13.27
C PHE A 46 -0.75 -8.12 -14.68
N SER A 47 -0.28 -7.37 -15.67
CA SER A 47 -0.78 -7.43 -17.05
C SER A 47 -0.54 -8.76 -17.78
N LEU A 48 0.23 -9.67 -17.19
CA LEU A 48 0.46 -11.02 -17.68
C LEU A 48 -0.46 -12.07 -17.02
N ASP A 49 -1.23 -11.68 -16.01
CA ASP A 49 -2.19 -12.55 -15.35
C ASP A 49 -3.46 -12.70 -16.19
N ASP A 50 -4.16 -13.82 -16.01
CA ASP A 50 -5.40 -14.06 -16.72
C ASP A 50 -6.44 -12.98 -16.33
N HIS A 51 -7.22 -12.53 -17.32
CA HIS A 51 -8.23 -11.48 -17.15
C HIS A 51 -7.71 -10.09 -16.71
N ALA A 52 -6.39 -9.87 -16.67
CA ALA A 52 -5.85 -8.56 -16.33
C ALA A 52 -6.35 -7.48 -17.33
N PRO A 53 -6.67 -6.27 -16.85
CA PRO A 53 -7.02 -5.19 -17.75
C PRO A 53 -5.82 -4.89 -18.67
N ALA A 54 -6.12 -4.50 -19.91
CA ALA A 54 -5.08 -4.10 -20.84
C ALA A 54 -4.16 -3.04 -20.20
N SER A 55 -2.85 -3.15 -20.44
CA SER A 55 -1.82 -2.31 -19.80
C SER A 55 -1.98 -0.80 -20.04
N SER A 56 -2.88 -0.39 -20.94
CA SER A 56 -3.21 1.00 -21.26
C SER A 56 -4.46 1.56 -20.57
N VAL A 57 -5.16 0.80 -19.71
CA VAL A 57 -6.37 1.27 -19.04
C VAL A 57 -6.03 2.30 -17.96
N VAL A 58 -6.53 3.53 -18.15
CA VAL A 58 -6.42 4.65 -17.19
C VAL A 58 -7.81 5.28 -17.02
N PRO A 59 -8.36 5.37 -15.79
CA PRO A 59 -7.78 4.93 -14.53
C PRO A 59 -7.76 3.40 -14.39
N VAL A 60 -6.77 2.88 -13.67
CA VAL A 60 -6.71 1.45 -13.33
C VAL A 60 -7.89 1.09 -12.43
N PRO A 61 -8.66 0.03 -12.74
CA PRO A 61 -9.75 -0.43 -11.87
C PRO A 61 -9.28 -0.79 -10.46
N SER A 62 -10.06 -0.42 -9.44
CA SER A 62 -9.75 -0.69 -8.03
C SER A 62 -9.69 -2.18 -7.70
N ASP A 63 -10.37 -3.00 -8.48
CA ASP A 63 -10.46 -4.46 -8.44
C ASP A 63 -9.56 -5.15 -9.48
N ALA A 64 -8.69 -4.42 -10.19
CA ALA A 64 -7.73 -5.07 -11.08
C ALA A 64 -6.75 -5.98 -10.31
N THR A 65 -6.46 -7.18 -10.81
CA THR A 65 -5.39 -8.04 -10.29
C THR A 65 -4.04 -7.33 -10.28
N GLY A 66 -3.37 -7.33 -9.13
CA GLY A 66 -2.11 -6.65 -8.93
C GLY A 66 -1.79 -6.34 -7.47
N ILE A 67 -0.86 -5.42 -7.29
CA ILE A 67 -0.41 -4.95 -5.99
C ILE A 67 -0.76 -3.47 -5.83
N THR A 68 -1.39 -3.12 -4.71
CA THR A 68 -1.64 -1.73 -4.33
C THR A 68 -0.83 -1.36 -3.09
N VAL A 69 -0.11 -0.26 -3.14
CA VAL A 69 0.65 0.29 -2.00
C VAL A 69 0.11 1.65 -1.57
N TYR A 70 0.10 1.89 -0.28
CA TYR A 70 -0.25 3.19 0.30
C TYR A 70 0.35 3.35 1.71
N ALA A 71 0.55 4.60 2.11
CA ALA A 71 0.84 4.92 3.50
C ALA A 71 -0.39 4.58 4.36
N TYR A 72 -0.15 3.92 5.50
CA TYR A 72 -1.23 3.46 6.37
C TYR A 72 -0.86 3.70 7.83
N ARG A 73 -1.86 4.09 8.63
CA ARG A 73 -1.73 4.17 10.09
C ARG A 73 -3.06 3.78 10.70
N GLY A 74 -3.09 2.63 11.34
CA GLY A 74 -4.22 2.23 12.17
C GLY A 74 -4.38 3.14 13.38
N TYR A 75 -5.56 3.09 14.01
CA TYR A 75 -5.82 3.84 15.23
C TYR A 75 -4.79 3.52 16.33
N TYR A 76 -4.06 4.54 16.80
CA TYR A 76 -2.92 4.44 17.74
C TYR A 76 -1.71 3.61 17.27
N GLU A 77 -1.62 3.27 15.98
CA GLU A 77 -0.48 2.53 15.47
C GLU A 77 0.65 3.46 15.01
N LEU A 78 1.84 2.88 14.84
CA LEU A 78 2.91 3.51 14.08
C LEU A 78 2.54 3.53 12.59
N PRO A 79 2.95 4.56 11.83
CA PRO A 79 2.84 4.56 10.36
C PRO A 79 3.57 3.37 9.73
N LYS A 80 2.95 2.77 8.73
CA LYS A 80 3.40 1.59 7.98
C LYS A 80 3.15 1.84 6.49
N VAL A 81 3.75 1.00 5.65
CA VAL A 81 3.32 0.83 4.26
C VAL A 81 2.42 -0.39 4.22
N LYS A 82 1.18 -0.21 3.78
CA LYS A 82 0.30 -1.35 3.51
C LYS A 82 0.45 -1.75 2.05
N LEU A 83 0.62 -3.05 1.84
CA LEU A 83 0.79 -3.72 0.55
C LEU A 83 -0.40 -4.67 0.40
N ASN A 84 -1.41 -4.27 -0.36
CA ASN A 84 -2.53 -5.12 -0.71
C ASN A 84 -2.18 -5.94 -1.96
N VAL A 85 -2.21 -7.26 -1.85
CA VAL A 85 -2.09 -8.19 -2.96
C VAL A 85 -3.48 -8.66 -3.31
N PHE A 86 -3.93 -8.32 -4.51
CA PHE A 86 -5.23 -8.67 -5.02
C PHE A 86 -5.12 -9.52 -6.28
N HIS A 87 -5.83 -10.64 -6.33
CA HIS A 87 -6.00 -11.47 -7.51
C HIS A 87 -7.49 -11.78 -7.64
N ASP A 88 -8.10 -11.23 -8.70
CA ASP A 88 -9.44 -11.60 -9.12
C ASP A 88 -9.39 -13.02 -9.71
N PRO A 89 -10.00 -14.01 -9.05
CA PRO A 89 -9.94 -15.38 -9.52
C PRO A 89 -10.92 -15.66 -10.68
N GLY A 90 -11.73 -14.67 -11.08
CA GLY A 90 -12.80 -14.87 -12.06
C GLY A 90 -13.82 -15.90 -11.56
N ASP A 91 -13.89 -17.05 -12.23
CA ASP A 91 -14.76 -18.17 -11.84
C ASP A 91 -14.13 -19.11 -10.80
N ASP A 92 -12.85 -18.95 -10.45
CA ASP A 92 -12.17 -19.73 -9.42
C ASP A 92 -12.57 -19.22 -8.01
N PRO A 93 -12.95 -20.09 -7.05
CA PRO A 93 -13.26 -19.66 -5.69
C PRO A 93 -12.04 -19.18 -4.87
N CYS A 94 -10.80 -19.37 -5.34
CA CYS A 94 -9.57 -19.13 -4.59
C CYS A 94 -8.91 -17.77 -4.89
N GLY A 95 -9.68 -16.68 -4.82
CA GLY A 95 -9.14 -15.31 -4.93
C GLY A 95 -8.16 -14.95 -3.83
N ILE A 96 -7.30 -13.98 -4.10
CA ILE A 96 -6.42 -13.39 -3.09
C ILE A 96 -6.86 -11.96 -2.86
N ASP A 97 -7.17 -11.61 -1.62
CA ASP A 97 -7.27 -10.23 -1.16
C ASP A 97 -6.60 -10.17 0.22
N HIS A 98 -5.33 -9.78 0.23
CA HIS A 98 -4.54 -9.84 1.44
C HIS A 98 -3.65 -8.61 1.63
N ASP A 99 -3.72 -8.05 2.83
CA ASP A 99 -2.92 -6.91 3.25
C ASP A 99 -1.68 -7.37 4.02
N PHE A 100 -0.51 -7.04 3.51
CA PHE A 100 0.74 -7.09 4.26
C PHE A 100 1.07 -5.70 4.82
N LEU A 101 1.64 -5.66 6.02
CA LEU A 101 2.07 -4.43 6.66
C LEU A 101 3.60 -4.42 6.78
N LEU A 102 4.23 -3.46 6.13
CA LEU A 102 5.67 -3.27 6.14
C LEU A 102 6.03 -2.03 6.96
N THR A 103 7.15 -2.09 7.66
CA THR A 103 7.83 -0.87 8.09
C THR A 103 8.29 -0.06 6.87
N PRO A 104 8.56 1.26 7.03
CA PRO A 104 9.13 2.05 5.95
C PRO A 104 10.43 1.49 5.37
N GLN A 105 11.31 0.93 6.22
CA GLN A 105 12.56 0.33 5.77
C GLN A 105 12.34 -0.96 4.97
N GLU A 106 11.47 -1.86 5.43
CA GLU A 106 11.15 -3.09 4.69
C GLU A 106 10.52 -2.80 3.33
N ALA A 107 9.69 -1.75 3.22
CA ALA A 107 9.14 -1.31 1.94
C ALA A 107 10.23 -0.79 0.98
N VAL A 108 11.22 -0.06 1.51
CA VAL A 108 12.38 0.41 0.73
C VAL A 108 13.23 -0.78 0.27
N ASP A 109 13.52 -1.73 1.16
CA ASP A 109 14.30 -2.92 0.83
C ASP A 109 13.60 -3.77 -0.25
N LEU A 110 12.27 -3.96 -0.13
CA LEU A 110 11.46 -4.63 -1.15
C LEU A 110 11.55 -3.91 -2.49
N ALA A 111 11.43 -2.58 -2.52
CA ALA A 111 11.55 -1.79 -3.74
C ALA A 111 12.93 -1.96 -4.40
N PHE A 112 14.01 -1.95 -3.62
CA PHE A 112 15.37 -2.19 -4.13
C PHE A 112 15.52 -3.59 -4.73
N HIS A 113 14.99 -4.62 -4.08
CA HIS A 113 15.04 -5.97 -4.63
C HIS A 113 14.24 -6.12 -5.93
N LEU A 114 13.08 -5.45 -6.04
CA LEU A 114 12.29 -5.42 -7.27
C LEU A 114 13.06 -4.76 -8.43
N ILE A 115 13.71 -3.61 -8.16
CA ILE A 115 14.56 -2.93 -9.14
C ILE A 115 15.70 -3.84 -9.59
N GLY A 116 16.45 -4.42 -8.64
CA GLY A 116 17.57 -5.31 -8.96
C GLY A 116 17.15 -6.53 -9.78
N ALA A 117 15.99 -7.13 -9.50
CA ALA A 117 15.44 -8.23 -10.30
C ALA A 117 15.08 -7.79 -11.74
N ALA A 118 14.48 -6.60 -11.89
CA ALA A 118 14.14 -6.05 -13.20
C ALA A 118 15.39 -5.74 -14.04
N GLU A 119 16.45 -5.21 -13.42
CA GLU A 119 17.74 -4.95 -14.07
C GLU A 119 18.38 -6.24 -14.61
N LEU A 120 18.32 -7.34 -13.85
CA LEU A 120 18.88 -8.63 -14.26
C LEU A 120 18.25 -9.20 -15.53
N ILE A 121 16.95 -8.98 -15.74
CA ILE A 121 16.21 -9.57 -16.88
C ILE A 121 16.03 -8.60 -18.06
N GLY A 122 15.97 -7.30 -17.79
CA GLY A 122 15.59 -6.29 -18.78
C GLY A 122 16.68 -5.27 -19.12
N GLY A 123 17.75 -5.17 -18.31
CA GLY A 123 18.86 -4.24 -18.55
C GLY A 123 18.46 -2.76 -18.58
N PHE A 124 17.41 -2.36 -17.87
CA PHE A 124 17.01 -0.95 -17.77
C PHE A 124 18.12 -0.14 -17.09
N LYS A 125 18.66 0.85 -17.82
CA LYS A 125 19.55 1.91 -17.32
C LYS A 125 18.84 3.24 -17.37
#